data_AF-A0A914GRV5-F1
#
_entry.id   AF-A0A914GRV5-F1
#
_cell.length_a   1.000
_cell.length_b   1.000
_cell.length_c   1.000
_cell.angle_alpha   90.00
_cell.angle_beta   90.00
_cell.angle_gamma   90.00
#
_symmetry.space_group_name_H-M   'P 1'
#
loop_
_entity.id
_entity.type
_entity.pdbx_description
1 polymer ?
#
loop_
_entity_poly.entity_id
_entity_poly.type
_entity_poly.pdbx_seq_one_letter_code
_entity_poly.pdbx_strand_id
1 'polypeptide(L)'
;MFYQFFVALFLLSSFLFWGEGAPACPNGGIVWQSNCLYFNSSEVEFVIAERQCQETGGHLVSVHDAFTNAFIAEKAGQIFDRSYDFWIGGNTLIGGGSNWAWTDGSIFNYADWSSGEPDITSDKQCIIVTKDDGYWSTQDCSRTRPFVCSISTVVQPTTRPPPPTPTLPQPTVQPYRNCSFGWVYFEPTNSCYGYNNKGIMMNWTAAESYCKSQGAHLASIHSYEEQMFVNEFGLVTWKSIWLGLYSVDSGNTWQWTDGSRFDYIAWYQNQPPQIYSGQNCVLLESSTVTSGYQSNPCSYIWYPICKKPFYG
;
A
#
# COMPACT_ATOMS: atom_id res chain seq x y z
N MET A 1 -72.03 33.40 3.53
CA MET A 1 -72.47 33.39 4.94
C MET A 1 -72.13 32.01 5.50
N PHE A 2 -71.12 31.99 6.37
CA PHE A 2 -70.57 30.96 7.27
C PHE A 2 -70.70 29.44 6.95
N TYR A 3 -69.52 28.85 6.73
CA TYR A 3 -69.22 27.41 6.71
C TYR A 3 -68.91 26.88 8.13
N GLN A 4 -69.23 25.61 8.35
CA GLN A 4 -69.13 24.85 9.59
C GLN A 4 -67.69 24.64 10.11
N PHE A 5 -67.57 24.57 11.44
CA PHE A 5 -66.45 23.97 12.16
C PHE A 5 -66.75 22.51 12.48
N PHE A 6 -65.85 21.59 12.11
CA PHE A 6 -65.57 20.37 12.87
C PHE A 6 -64.08 20.03 12.76
N VAL A 7 -63.48 19.85 13.93
CA VAL A 7 -62.06 19.54 14.15
C VAL A 7 -61.85 18.04 13.98
N ALA A 8 -60.86 17.63 13.20
CA ALA A 8 -60.31 16.28 13.22
C ALA A 8 -58.78 16.36 13.36
N LEU A 9 -58.27 15.99 14.53
CA LEU A 9 -56.86 15.78 14.79
C LEU A 9 -56.40 14.49 14.08
N PHE A 10 -55.46 14.61 13.14
CA PHE A 10 -54.63 13.48 12.71
C PHE A 10 -53.27 13.59 13.41
N LEU A 11 -53.00 12.62 14.28
CA LEU A 11 -51.68 12.39 14.85
C LEU A 11 -50.73 11.97 13.73
N LEU A 12 -49.80 12.84 13.34
CA LEU A 12 -48.66 12.44 12.54
C LEU A 12 -47.71 11.67 13.47
N SER A 13 -47.66 10.35 13.27
CA SER A 13 -46.66 9.47 13.87
C SER A 13 -45.27 9.96 13.48
N SER A 14 -44.52 10.44 14.47
CA SER A 14 -43.09 10.66 14.38
C SER A 14 -42.38 9.32 14.22
N PHE A 15 -42.22 8.88 12.98
CA PHE A 15 -41.12 7.97 12.65
C PHE A 15 -39.82 8.77 12.77
N LEU A 16 -39.22 8.73 13.96
CA LEU A 16 -37.81 9.04 14.15
C LEU A 16 -37.02 8.00 13.35
N PHE A 17 -36.74 8.30 12.08
CA PHE A 17 -35.55 7.75 11.44
C PHE A 17 -34.37 8.31 12.23
N TRP A 18 -33.77 7.46 13.05
CA TRP A 18 -32.41 7.70 13.52
C TRP A 18 -31.55 7.77 12.27
N GLY A 19 -31.26 8.99 11.81
CA GLY A 19 -30.32 9.20 10.74
C GLY A 19 -28.97 8.69 11.20
N GLU A 20 -28.49 7.61 10.59
CA GLU A 20 -27.07 7.30 10.56
C GLU A 20 -26.35 8.59 10.13
N GLY A 21 -25.48 9.11 11.00
CA GLY A 21 -24.76 10.35 10.72
C GLY A 21 -24.05 10.24 9.37
N ALA A 22 -24.08 11.31 8.58
CA ALA A 22 -23.39 11.36 7.30
C ALA A 22 -21.95 10.82 7.46
N PRO A 23 -21.46 9.95 6.56
CA PRO A 23 -20.13 9.38 6.68
C PRO A 23 -19.12 10.54 6.72
N ALA A 24 -18.47 10.71 7.87
CA ALA A 24 -17.48 11.74 8.10
C ALA A 24 -16.10 11.09 8.15
N CYS A 25 -15.14 11.67 7.44
CA CYS A 25 -13.78 11.18 7.47
C CYS A 25 -13.12 11.49 8.81
N PRO A 26 -12.36 10.55 9.39
CA PRO A 26 -11.60 10.81 10.61
C PRO A 26 -10.56 11.93 10.35
N ASN A 27 -10.19 12.66 11.40
CA ASN A 27 -9.14 13.68 11.37
C ASN A 27 -9.31 14.78 10.30
N GLY A 28 -10.56 15.10 9.92
CA GLY A 28 -10.84 16.21 9.01
C GLY A 28 -10.58 15.92 7.54
N GLY A 29 -10.51 14.63 7.15
CA GLY A 29 -10.45 14.25 5.74
C GLY A 29 -11.67 14.73 4.95
N ILE A 30 -11.51 14.86 3.63
CA ILE A 30 -12.58 15.28 2.73
C ILE A 30 -13.25 14.04 2.17
N VAL A 31 -14.55 13.89 2.41
CA VAL A 31 -15.34 12.80 1.86
C VAL A 31 -15.50 13.02 0.36
N TRP A 32 -15.08 12.03 -0.44
CA TRP A 32 -15.32 12.00 -1.87
C TRP A 32 -15.72 10.58 -2.27
N GLN A 33 -16.96 10.41 -2.72
CA GLN A 33 -17.55 9.11 -3.02
C GLN A 33 -17.41 8.15 -1.81
N SER A 34 -16.74 7.01 -1.99
CA SER A 34 -16.49 6.00 -0.95
C SER A 34 -15.06 6.07 -0.38
N ASN A 35 -14.44 7.25 -0.44
CA ASN A 35 -13.08 7.48 0.04
C ASN A 35 -12.98 8.75 0.89
N CYS A 36 -12.00 8.75 1.77
CA CYS A 36 -11.52 9.91 2.52
C CYS A 36 -10.23 10.41 1.91
N LEU A 37 -10.25 11.65 1.42
CA LEU A 37 -9.09 12.29 0.82
C LEU A 37 -8.39 13.22 1.81
N TYR A 38 -7.07 13.09 1.89
CA TYR A 38 -6.21 13.89 2.76
C TYR A 38 -5.17 14.61 1.94
N PHE A 39 -5.21 15.93 1.94
CA PHE A 39 -4.28 16.79 1.20
C PHE A 39 -3.14 17.19 2.11
N ASN A 40 -1.96 16.64 1.86
CA ASN A 40 -0.77 16.85 2.68
C ASN A 40 0.14 17.88 2.01
N SER A 41 0.35 19.01 2.68
CA SER A 41 1.18 20.12 2.18
C SER A 41 2.68 19.90 2.38
N SER A 42 3.07 18.84 3.08
CA SER A 42 4.49 18.50 3.28
C SER A 42 5.10 18.00 1.97
N GLU A 43 6.22 18.61 1.58
CA GLU A 43 6.92 18.24 0.35
C GLU A 43 7.85 17.05 0.59
N VAL A 44 7.53 15.91 0.00
CA VAL A 44 8.31 14.68 0.15
C VAL A 44 8.42 13.94 -1.18
N GLU A 45 9.38 13.02 -1.25
CA GLU A 45 9.54 12.11 -2.40
C GLU A 45 8.34 11.17 -2.55
N PHE A 46 8.09 10.68 -3.76
CA PHE A 46 6.88 9.88 -4.06
C PHE A 46 6.68 8.69 -3.11
N VAL A 47 7.71 7.90 -2.84
CA VAL A 47 7.57 6.73 -1.95
C VAL A 47 7.49 7.12 -0.48
N ILE A 48 8.03 8.27 -0.11
CA ILE A 48 7.83 8.82 1.23
C ILE A 48 6.37 9.24 1.40
N ALA A 49 5.76 9.83 0.37
CA ALA A 49 4.34 10.18 0.35
C ALA A 49 3.45 8.93 0.46
N GLU A 50 3.71 7.90 -0.36
CA GLU A 50 3.00 6.62 -0.31
C GLU A 50 3.09 5.97 1.07
N ARG A 51 4.29 5.90 1.65
CA ARG A 51 4.48 5.35 3.00
C ARG A 51 3.67 6.12 4.05
N GLN A 52 3.63 7.44 3.97
CA GLN A 52 2.82 8.25 4.91
C GLN A 52 1.31 7.97 4.74
N CYS A 53 0.84 7.75 3.51
CA CYS A 53 -0.53 7.32 3.29
C CYS A 53 -0.81 5.92 3.88
N GLN A 54 0.12 4.98 3.70
CA GLN A 54 0.02 3.62 4.25
C GLN A 54 0.04 3.58 5.77
N GLU A 55 0.85 4.42 6.42
CA GLU A 55 0.88 4.58 7.88
C GLU A 55 -0.48 5.03 8.44
N THR A 56 -1.34 5.62 7.61
CA THR A 56 -2.71 6.01 7.96
C THR A 56 -3.80 5.03 7.50
N GLY A 57 -3.41 3.89 6.92
CA GLY A 57 -4.32 2.86 6.41
C GLY A 57 -4.91 3.14 5.03
N GLY A 58 -4.23 3.95 4.21
CA GLY A 58 -4.60 4.23 2.83
C GLY A 58 -3.41 4.19 1.87
N HIS A 59 -3.58 4.81 0.71
CA HIS A 59 -2.57 4.90 -0.33
C HIS A 59 -2.56 6.31 -0.92
N LEU A 60 -1.55 6.66 -1.72
CA LEU A 60 -1.69 7.80 -2.61
C LEU A 60 -2.95 7.63 -3.48
N VAL A 61 -3.65 8.72 -3.73
CA VAL A 61 -4.95 8.68 -4.40
C VAL A 61 -4.85 8.10 -5.80
N SER A 62 -5.73 7.15 -6.11
CA SER A 62 -6.00 6.66 -7.46
C SER A 62 -7.14 7.46 -8.10
N VAL A 63 -7.06 7.64 -9.41
CA VAL A 63 -8.02 8.45 -10.17
C VAL A 63 -8.59 7.63 -11.33
N HIS A 64 -9.90 7.40 -11.30
CA HIS A 64 -10.59 6.48 -12.22
C HIS A 64 -11.57 7.17 -13.18
N ASP A 65 -11.72 8.48 -13.06
CA ASP A 65 -12.64 9.27 -13.87
C ASP A 65 -12.31 10.77 -13.81
N ALA A 66 -12.82 11.52 -14.79
CA ALA A 66 -12.59 12.96 -14.92
C ALA A 66 -13.19 13.79 -13.78
N PHE A 67 -14.28 13.35 -13.16
CA PHE A 67 -14.88 14.09 -12.04
C PHE A 67 -14.00 14.01 -10.79
N THR A 68 -13.43 12.83 -10.52
CA THR A 68 -12.46 12.64 -9.44
C THR A 68 -11.20 13.45 -9.69
N ASN A 69 -10.66 13.46 -10.93
CA ASN A 69 -9.49 14.28 -11.26
C ASN A 69 -9.76 15.78 -11.01
N ALA A 70 -10.86 16.30 -11.57
CA ALA A 70 -11.22 17.70 -11.45
C ALA A 70 -11.46 18.12 -10.00
N PHE A 71 -12.12 17.28 -9.20
CA PHE A 71 -12.34 17.55 -7.78
C PHE A 71 -11.03 17.66 -7.00
N ILE A 72 -10.12 16.69 -7.20
CA ILE A 72 -8.81 16.68 -6.53
C ILE A 72 -7.98 17.90 -6.94
N ALA A 73 -7.92 18.22 -8.23
CA ALA A 73 -7.20 19.38 -8.76
C ALA A 73 -7.75 20.70 -8.19
N GLU A 74 -9.08 20.88 -8.15
CA GLU A 74 -9.69 22.08 -7.58
C GLU A 74 -9.39 22.22 -6.09
N LYS A 75 -9.53 21.14 -5.31
CA LYS A 75 -9.30 21.14 -3.87
C LYS A 75 -7.83 21.33 -3.53
N ALA A 76 -6.93 20.68 -4.24
CA ALA A 76 -5.49 20.91 -4.11
C ALA A 76 -5.14 22.38 -4.44
N GLY A 77 -5.76 22.97 -5.46
CA GLY A 77 -5.59 24.39 -5.76
C GLY A 77 -6.01 25.32 -4.61
N GLN A 78 -7.07 24.97 -3.87
CA GLN A 78 -7.51 25.72 -2.67
C GLN A 78 -6.58 25.51 -1.47
N ILE A 79 -6.08 24.30 -1.26
CA ILE A 79 -5.31 23.91 -0.05
C ILE A 79 -3.82 24.25 -0.20
N PHE A 80 -3.24 24.03 -1.38
CA PHE A 80 -1.83 24.30 -1.70
C PHE A 80 -1.64 25.68 -2.36
N ASP A 81 -2.67 26.52 -2.37
CA ASP A 81 -2.67 27.88 -2.93
C ASP A 81 -2.13 27.95 -4.38
N ARG A 82 -2.49 26.94 -5.20
CA ARG A 82 -2.01 26.73 -6.59
C ARG A 82 -0.50 26.94 -6.78
N SER A 83 0.28 26.70 -5.73
CA SER A 83 1.72 26.97 -5.73
C SER A 83 2.53 25.74 -6.14
N TYR A 84 1.93 24.55 -6.06
CA TYR A 84 2.61 23.28 -6.19
C TYR A 84 1.84 22.30 -7.06
N ASP A 85 2.56 21.62 -7.95
CA ASP A 85 2.12 20.32 -8.44
C ASP A 85 2.14 19.32 -7.27
N PHE A 86 1.41 18.22 -7.37
CA PHE A 86 1.32 17.26 -6.26
C PHE A 86 1.28 15.81 -6.73
N TRP A 87 1.76 14.90 -5.88
CA TRP A 87 1.77 13.47 -6.14
C TRP A 87 0.36 12.86 -6.03
N ILE A 88 0.07 11.96 -6.98
CA ILE A 88 -1.01 10.97 -6.94
C ILE A 88 -0.39 9.57 -7.11
N GLY A 89 -1.11 8.48 -6.88
CA GLY A 89 -0.52 7.14 -6.76
C GLY A 89 -0.02 6.49 -8.05
N GLY A 90 -0.13 7.19 -9.19
CA GLY A 90 0.16 6.62 -10.50
C GLY A 90 1.66 6.53 -10.74
N ASN A 91 2.14 5.35 -11.14
CA ASN A 91 3.57 5.12 -11.34
C ASN A 91 3.87 3.94 -12.28
N THR A 92 5.11 3.82 -12.75
CA THR A 92 5.63 2.63 -13.47
C THR A 92 6.59 1.78 -12.62
N LEU A 93 6.80 2.13 -11.34
CA LEU A 93 7.68 1.40 -10.41
C LEU A 93 7.15 -0.01 -10.11
N ILE A 94 5.83 -0.18 -10.02
CA ILE A 94 5.13 -1.47 -9.82
C ILE A 94 4.95 -2.25 -11.14
N GLY A 95 4.67 -1.55 -12.24
CA GLY A 95 4.31 -2.18 -13.52
C GLY A 95 5.50 -2.61 -14.38
N GLY A 96 6.70 -2.07 -14.14
CA GLY A 96 7.89 -2.27 -14.95
C GLY A 96 7.80 -1.59 -16.32
N GLY A 97 8.84 -0.85 -16.71
CA GLY A 97 8.91 -0.19 -18.01
C GLY A 97 7.82 0.87 -18.21
N SER A 98 6.99 0.74 -19.26
CA SER A 98 5.94 1.70 -19.65
C SER A 98 4.53 1.36 -19.13
N ASN A 99 4.41 0.41 -18.20
CA ASN A 99 3.12 -0.02 -17.66
C ASN A 99 2.72 0.80 -16.43
N TRP A 100 1.73 1.67 -16.56
CA TRP A 100 1.21 2.47 -15.45
C TRP A 100 0.34 1.64 -14.50
N ALA A 101 0.52 1.85 -13.20
CA ALA A 101 -0.23 1.23 -12.12
C ALA A 101 -0.47 2.23 -10.98
N TRP A 102 -1.52 2.00 -10.20
CA TRP A 102 -1.78 2.72 -8.95
C TRP A 102 -1.15 2.00 -7.77
N THR A 103 -0.66 2.76 -6.77
CA THR A 103 -0.07 2.18 -5.54
C THR A 103 -1.08 1.42 -4.67
N ASP A 104 -2.38 1.69 -4.83
CA ASP A 104 -3.46 0.98 -4.13
C ASP A 104 -3.88 -0.34 -4.82
N GLY A 105 -3.22 -0.71 -5.92
CA GLY A 105 -3.50 -1.92 -6.71
C GLY A 105 -4.78 -1.86 -7.54
N SER A 106 -5.48 -0.71 -7.56
CA SER A 106 -6.66 -0.50 -8.41
C SER A 106 -6.28 -0.51 -9.90
N ILE A 107 -7.28 -0.73 -10.75
CA ILE A 107 -7.05 -0.81 -12.20
C ILE A 107 -6.67 0.56 -12.77
N PHE A 108 -5.63 0.62 -13.60
CA PHE A 108 -5.28 1.82 -14.35
C PHE A 108 -6.19 1.93 -15.60
N ASN A 109 -7.39 2.50 -15.42
CA ASN A 109 -8.45 2.54 -16.43
C ASN A 109 -8.82 3.97 -16.91
N TYR A 110 -8.12 4.98 -16.40
CA TYR A 110 -8.34 6.38 -16.72
C TYR A 110 -7.00 7.10 -16.83
N ALA A 111 -6.92 8.08 -17.71
CA ALA A 111 -5.72 8.87 -17.96
C ALA A 111 -6.10 10.29 -18.37
N ASP A 112 -5.50 11.29 -17.72
CA ASP A 112 -5.80 12.71 -17.94
C ASP A 112 -4.51 13.50 -18.21
N TRP A 113 -3.71 13.04 -19.16
CA TRP A 113 -2.38 13.59 -19.45
C TRP A 113 -2.43 15.02 -20.01
N SER A 114 -1.49 15.85 -19.58
CA SER A 114 -1.18 17.13 -20.20
C SER A 114 -0.72 16.93 -21.64
N SER A 115 -0.83 17.98 -22.45
CA SER A 115 -0.39 17.93 -23.85
C SER A 115 1.09 17.55 -23.95
N GLY A 116 1.38 16.42 -24.59
CA GLY A 116 2.75 15.90 -24.76
C GLY A 116 3.17 14.86 -23.72
N GLU A 117 2.30 14.52 -22.77
CA GLU A 117 2.52 13.48 -21.76
C GLU A 117 1.72 12.20 -22.09
N PRO A 118 2.14 11.02 -21.58
CA PRO A 118 3.37 10.81 -20.83
C PRO A 118 4.59 10.88 -21.74
N ASP A 119 5.68 11.51 -21.28
CA ASP A 119 6.97 11.48 -21.99
C ASP A 119 7.60 10.08 -21.88
N ILE A 120 7.25 9.22 -22.84
CA ILE A 120 7.75 7.85 -22.96
C ILE A 120 9.26 7.77 -23.26
N THR A 121 9.91 8.89 -23.57
CA THR A 121 11.37 8.95 -23.80
C THR A 121 12.14 9.31 -22.54
N SER A 122 11.43 9.84 -21.53
CA SER A 122 11.99 10.10 -20.22
C SER A 122 11.95 8.86 -19.32
N ASP A 123 12.89 8.81 -18.38
CA ASP A 123 12.94 7.83 -17.29
C ASP A 123 12.07 8.23 -16.09
N LYS A 124 11.10 9.13 -16.30
CA LYS A 124 10.22 9.63 -15.25
C LYS A 124 9.09 8.63 -14.97
N GLN A 125 9.01 8.13 -13.74
CA GLN A 125 8.18 6.99 -13.39
C GLN A 125 6.97 7.33 -12.50
N CYS A 126 6.80 8.58 -12.06
CA CYS A 126 5.74 8.97 -11.13
C CYS A 126 4.84 10.06 -11.70
N ILE A 127 3.54 10.03 -11.37
CA ILE A 127 2.55 10.99 -11.88
C ILE A 127 2.32 12.12 -10.88
N ILE A 128 2.39 13.36 -11.37
CA ILE A 128 1.87 14.54 -10.69
C ILE A 128 0.57 15.00 -11.35
N VAL A 129 -0.24 15.72 -10.57
CA VAL A 129 -1.24 16.66 -11.12
C VAL A 129 -0.63 18.05 -11.12
N THR A 130 -0.68 18.71 -12.28
CA THR A 130 -0.12 20.05 -12.49
C THR A 130 -0.99 21.12 -11.83
N LYS A 131 -0.36 22.12 -11.24
CA LYS A 131 -1.06 23.24 -10.59
C LYS A 131 -1.78 24.19 -11.56
N ASP A 132 -1.31 24.23 -12.81
CA ASP A 132 -1.72 25.24 -13.79
C ASP A 132 -3.02 24.85 -14.52
N ASP A 133 -3.16 23.58 -14.90
CA ASP A 133 -4.30 23.09 -15.68
C ASP A 133 -4.98 21.84 -15.10
N GLY A 134 -4.43 21.21 -14.05
CA GLY A 134 -5.04 20.08 -13.35
C GLY A 134 -4.93 18.74 -14.09
N TYR A 135 -4.13 18.69 -15.16
CA TYR A 135 -3.84 17.47 -15.92
C TYR A 135 -2.58 16.76 -15.36
N TRP A 136 -2.28 15.59 -15.89
CA TRP A 136 -1.21 14.74 -15.41
C TRP A 136 0.08 14.96 -16.18
N SER A 137 1.20 14.98 -15.47
CA SER A 137 2.54 14.99 -16.08
C SER A 137 3.42 13.95 -15.39
N THR A 138 4.34 13.37 -16.15
CA THR A 138 5.35 12.46 -15.60
C THR A 138 6.46 13.24 -14.91
N GLN A 139 6.92 12.73 -13.78
CA GLN A 139 8.00 13.31 -12.99
C GLN A 139 8.94 12.29 -12.39
N ASP A 140 10.15 12.77 -12.12
CA ASP A 140 11.16 12.07 -11.34
C ASP A 140 10.68 11.91 -9.90
N CYS A 141 10.55 10.64 -9.48
CA CYS A 141 10.01 10.23 -8.18
C CYS A 141 10.82 10.75 -6.98
N SER A 142 12.08 11.15 -7.20
CA SER A 142 12.96 11.73 -6.17
C SER A 142 12.69 13.22 -5.90
N ARG A 143 11.79 13.86 -6.67
CA ARG A 143 11.39 15.24 -6.40
C ARG A 143 10.48 15.32 -5.18
N THR A 144 10.63 16.37 -4.39
CA THR A 144 9.73 16.65 -3.27
C THR A 144 8.51 17.41 -3.75
N ARG A 145 7.32 16.94 -3.37
CA ARG A 145 6.03 17.57 -3.68
C ARG A 145 5.03 17.32 -2.55
N PRO A 146 4.01 18.19 -2.38
CA PRO A 146 2.78 17.84 -1.67
C PRO A 146 2.12 16.62 -2.31
N PHE A 147 1.18 16.00 -1.59
CA PHE A 147 0.57 14.76 -2.04
C PHE A 147 -0.84 14.56 -1.47
N VAL A 148 -1.60 13.68 -2.10
CA VAL A 148 -2.98 13.37 -1.68
C VAL A 148 -3.10 11.89 -1.36
N CYS A 149 -3.50 11.58 -0.12
CA CYS A 149 -3.84 10.22 0.29
C CYS A 149 -5.33 9.95 0.09
N SER A 150 -5.67 8.70 -0.18
CA SER A 150 -7.03 8.16 -0.20
C SER A 150 -7.12 6.98 0.77
N ILE A 151 -8.09 7.03 1.67
CA ILE A 151 -8.45 5.93 2.56
C ILE A 151 -9.85 5.47 2.17
N SER A 152 -10.02 4.19 1.82
CA SER A 152 -11.36 3.69 1.49
C SER A 152 -12.24 3.65 2.74
N THR A 153 -13.43 4.24 2.66
CA THR A 153 -14.42 4.20 3.74
C THR A 153 -15.19 2.88 3.75
N VAL A 154 -15.06 2.10 2.68
CA VAL A 154 -15.53 0.72 2.63
C VAL A 154 -14.44 -0.13 3.26
N VAL A 155 -14.67 -0.61 4.47
CA VAL A 155 -13.97 -1.81 4.94
C VAL A 155 -14.34 -2.88 3.92
N GLN A 156 -13.41 -3.24 3.03
CA GLN A 156 -13.60 -4.30 2.05
C GLN A 156 -14.32 -5.44 2.77
N PRO A 157 -15.50 -5.88 2.29
CA PRO A 157 -16.16 -7.01 2.89
C PRO A 157 -15.21 -8.18 2.72
N THR A 158 -14.48 -8.51 3.79
CA THR A 158 -14.06 -9.89 3.99
C THR A 158 -15.28 -10.74 3.65
N THR A 159 -15.10 -11.84 2.93
CA THR A 159 -16.14 -12.84 2.66
C THR A 159 -16.69 -13.50 3.95
N ARG A 160 -16.53 -12.83 5.08
CA ARG A 160 -16.89 -13.22 6.42
C ARG A 160 -18.39 -12.95 6.58
N PRO A 161 -19.18 -13.95 7.00
CA PRO A 161 -20.52 -13.69 7.48
C PRO A 161 -20.46 -12.72 8.68
N PRO A 162 -21.48 -11.86 8.88
CA PRO A 162 -21.51 -10.94 9.99
C PRO A 162 -21.25 -11.69 11.31
N PRO A 163 -20.48 -11.11 12.24
CA PRO A 163 -20.26 -11.72 13.55
C PRO A 163 -21.62 -12.03 14.19
N PRO A 164 -21.83 -13.24 14.75
CA PRO A 164 -23.02 -13.51 15.53
C PRO A 164 -23.10 -12.49 16.67
N THR A 165 -24.32 -12.01 16.93
CA THR A 165 -24.67 -11.05 17.98
C THR A 165 -23.91 -11.34 19.28
N PRO A 166 -23.30 -10.34 19.94
CA PRO A 166 -22.46 -10.57 21.12
C PRO A 166 -23.29 -11.21 22.22
N THR A 167 -23.08 -12.51 22.39
CA THR A 167 -23.57 -13.28 23.52
C THR A 167 -22.45 -13.25 24.56
N LEU A 168 -22.78 -13.05 25.83
CA LEU A 168 -21.83 -13.03 26.95
C LEU A 168 -20.78 -14.14 26.80
N PRO A 169 -19.47 -13.84 26.94
CA PRO A 169 -18.42 -14.77 26.58
C PRO A 169 -18.42 -15.98 27.51
N GLN A 170 -18.82 -17.14 26.97
CA GLN A 170 -18.34 -18.42 27.48
C GLN A 170 -16.86 -18.58 27.08
N PRO A 171 -15.99 -19.11 27.95
CA PRO A 171 -14.58 -19.31 27.62
C PRO A 171 -14.43 -20.45 26.61
N THR A 172 -14.48 -20.13 25.32
CA THR A 172 -14.10 -21.03 24.23
C THR A 172 -12.61 -20.87 23.96
N VAL A 173 -11.86 -21.94 24.21
CA VAL A 173 -10.46 -22.09 23.80
C VAL A 173 -10.41 -22.04 22.27
N GLN A 174 -9.99 -20.91 21.69
CA GLN A 174 -9.68 -20.81 20.27
C GLN A 174 -8.53 -21.80 19.97
N PRO A 175 -8.63 -22.70 18.97
CA PRO A 175 -7.50 -23.51 18.56
C PRO A 175 -6.45 -22.57 18.00
N TYR A 176 -5.29 -22.52 18.67
CA TYR A 176 -4.14 -21.74 18.23
C TYR A 176 -3.84 -22.10 16.76
N ARG A 177 -4.02 -21.15 15.84
CA ARG A 177 -3.62 -21.31 14.43
C ARG A 177 -2.10 -21.36 14.38
N ASN A 178 -1.55 -22.53 14.68
CA ASN A 178 -0.12 -22.74 14.75
C ASN A 178 0.39 -23.24 13.40
N CYS A 179 1.37 -22.53 12.86
CA CYS A 179 2.22 -23.04 11.81
C CYS A 179 3.03 -24.24 12.30
N SER A 180 3.74 -24.90 11.39
CA SER A 180 4.72 -25.94 11.74
C SER A 180 5.70 -25.45 12.82
N PHE A 181 6.22 -26.35 13.66
CA PHE A 181 7.16 -25.99 14.71
C PHE A 181 8.32 -25.12 14.17
N GLY A 182 8.57 -23.98 14.82
CA GLY A 182 9.58 -23.01 14.40
C GLY A 182 9.10 -21.95 13.39
N TRP A 183 7.79 -21.89 13.10
CA TRP A 183 7.18 -20.89 12.23
C TRP A 183 6.15 -20.05 13.00
N VAL A 184 6.01 -18.79 12.61
CA VAL A 184 5.06 -17.84 13.20
C VAL A 184 3.96 -17.51 12.20
N TYR A 185 2.71 -17.61 12.65
CA TYR A 185 1.55 -17.25 11.85
C TYR A 185 1.33 -15.74 11.90
N PHE A 186 1.15 -15.12 10.73
CA PHE A 186 0.70 -13.73 10.61
C PHE A 186 -0.69 -13.72 9.98
N GLU A 187 -1.67 -13.29 10.77
CA GLU A 187 -3.09 -13.33 10.39
C GLU A 187 -3.42 -12.47 9.15
N PRO A 188 -2.90 -11.23 9.01
CA PRO A 188 -3.24 -10.37 7.87
C PRO A 188 -2.87 -10.96 6.51
N THR A 189 -1.82 -11.78 6.43
CA THR A 189 -1.38 -12.42 5.18
C THR A 189 -1.81 -13.89 5.10
N ASN A 190 -2.49 -14.40 6.13
CA ASN A 190 -2.81 -15.81 6.33
C ASN A 190 -1.61 -16.74 5.99
N SER A 191 -0.43 -16.35 6.43
CA SER A 191 0.83 -17.01 6.06
C SER A 191 1.70 -17.32 7.28
N CYS A 192 2.60 -18.27 7.09
CA CYS A 192 3.60 -18.70 8.05
C CYS A 192 4.98 -18.17 7.67
N TYR A 193 5.70 -17.61 8.63
CA TYR A 193 7.04 -17.06 8.47
C TYR A 193 8.04 -17.83 9.32
N GLY A 194 9.24 -18.07 8.78
CA GLY A 194 10.25 -18.90 9.42
C GLY A 194 11.66 -18.40 9.17
N TYR A 195 12.51 -18.54 10.18
CA TYR A 195 13.95 -18.26 10.07
C TYR A 195 14.73 -19.48 9.58
N ASN A 196 15.98 -19.24 9.17
CA ASN A 196 16.98 -20.29 9.24
C ASN A 196 17.29 -20.66 10.70
N ASN A 197 16.70 -21.75 11.18
CA ASN A 197 16.92 -22.29 12.53
C ASN A 197 18.37 -22.72 12.81
N LYS A 198 19.23 -22.83 11.79
CA LYS A 198 20.67 -23.11 11.94
C LYS A 198 21.52 -21.86 12.16
N GLY A 199 20.96 -20.66 11.99
CA GLY A 199 21.71 -19.40 12.11
C GLY A 199 22.86 -19.28 11.11
N ILE A 200 22.70 -19.83 9.90
CA ILE A 200 23.71 -19.80 8.84
C ILE A 200 23.33 -18.74 7.80
N MET A 201 24.26 -17.82 7.54
CA MET A 201 24.18 -16.88 6.42
C MET A 201 24.45 -17.61 5.11
N MET A 202 23.77 -17.20 4.05
CA MET A 202 23.95 -17.79 2.73
C MET A 202 23.69 -16.77 1.63
N ASN A 203 24.21 -17.05 0.43
CA ASN A 203 23.90 -16.22 -0.72
C ASN A 203 22.43 -16.36 -1.12
N TRP A 204 21.92 -15.42 -1.90
CA TRP A 204 20.50 -15.33 -2.17
C TRP A 204 19.93 -16.59 -2.85
N THR A 205 20.68 -17.18 -3.78
CA THR A 205 20.28 -18.43 -4.46
C THR A 205 20.19 -19.61 -3.49
N ALA A 206 21.14 -19.73 -2.57
CA ALA A 206 21.11 -20.74 -1.52
C ALA A 206 19.99 -20.49 -0.51
N ALA A 207 19.71 -19.21 -0.20
CA ALA A 207 18.62 -18.75 0.67
C ALA A 207 17.25 -19.19 0.12
N GLU A 208 17.00 -18.95 -1.15
CA GLU A 208 15.79 -19.42 -1.84
C GLU A 208 15.71 -20.95 -1.88
N SER A 209 16.82 -21.64 -2.15
CA SER A 209 16.87 -23.11 -2.14
C SER A 209 16.57 -23.69 -0.75
N TYR A 210 17.03 -23.02 0.31
CA TYR A 210 16.72 -23.38 1.69
C TYR A 210 15.23 -23.24 1.97
N CYS A 211 14.61 -22.10 1.64
CA CYS A 211 13.17 -21.92 1.86
C CYS A 211 12.34 -22.92 1.06
N LYS A 212 12.71 -23.21 -0.20
CA LYS A 212 12.09 -24.25 -1.03
C LYS A 212 12.13 -25.63 -0.38
N SER A 213 13.25 -25.99 0.27
CA SER A 213 13.36 -27.26 1.00
C SER A 213 12.37 -27.38 2.17
N GLN A 214 11.81 -26.27 2.66
CA GLN A 214 10.82 -26.20 3.74
C GLN A 214 9.37 -26.07 3.21
N GLY A 215 9.16 -26.21 1.90
CA GLY A 215 7.87 -25.97 1.24
C GLY A 215 7.46 -24.50 1.27
N ALA A 216 8.44 -23.60 1.21
CA ALA A 216 8.28 -22.15 1.28
C ALA A 216 9.10 -21.46 0.17
N HIS A 217 9.02 -20.14 0.11
CA HIS A 217 9.92 -19.30 -0.66
C HIS A 217 10.57 -18.27 0.27
N LEU A 218 11.59 -17.57 -0.20
CA LEU A 218 11.98 -16.32 0.47
C LEU A 218 10.78 -15.38 0.56
N ALA A 219 10.68 -14.66 1.67
CA ALA A 219 9.48 -13.89 1.97
C ALA A 219 9.23 -12.76 0.96
N SER A 220 8.00 -12.71 0.47
CA SER A 220 7.38 -11.57 -0.20
C SER A 220 6.70 -10.64 0.80
N ILE A 221 6.59 -9.36 0.44
CA ILE A 221 5.94 -8.31 1.25
C ILE A 221 4.99 -7.50 0.35
N HIS A 222 3.73 -7.37 0.78
CA HIS A 222 2.64 -6.76 0.02
C HIS A 222 1.89 -5.64 0.77
N SER A 223 2.28 -5.36 2.01
CA SER A 223 1.67 -4.26 2.77
C SER A 223 2.63 -3.70 3.81
N TYR A 224 2.29 -2.51 4.31
CA TYR A 224 3.02 -1.87 5.39
C TYR A 224 2.98 -2.72 6.68
N GLU A 225 1.83 -3.30 7.02
CA GLU A 225 1.68 -4.16 8.19
C GLU A 225 2.54 -5.43 8.07
N GLU A 226 2.59 -6.04 6.88
CA GLU A 226 3.49 -7.17 6.61
C GLU A 226 4.96 -6.76 6.71
N GLN A 227 5.33 -5.59 6.17
CA GLN A 227 6.69 -5.06 6.29
C GLN A 227 7.09 -4.89 7.76
N MET A 228 6.22 -4.30 8.57
CA MET A 228 6.46 -4.11 10.01
C MET A 228 6.58 -5.44 10.75
N PHE A 229 5.72 -6.40 10.45
CA PHE A 229 5.83 -7.75 11.00
C PHE A 229 7.15 -8.42 10.61
N VAL A 230 7.56 -8.36 9.33
CA VAL A 230 8.84 -8.94 8.87
C VAL A 230 10.04 -8.22 9.49
N ASN A 231 9.96 -6.91 9.71
CA ASN A 231 10.99 -6.17 10.43
C ASN A 231 11.09 -6.65 11.88
N GLU A 232 9.98 -6.73 12.60
CA GLU A 232 9.99 -7.18 14.00
C GLU A 232 10.43 -8.64 14.13
N PHE A 233 9.92 -9.52 13.26
CA PHE A 233 10.28 -10.92 13.22
C PHE A 233 11.76 -11.07 12.83
N GLY A 234 12.10 -10.63 11.62
CA GLY A 234 13.40 -10.81 10.99
C GLY A 234 14.53 -10.01 11.64
N LEU A 235 14.33 -8.69 11.80
CA LEU A 235 15.41 -7.77 12.12
C LEU A 235 15.77 -7.71 13.60
N VAL A 236 14.81 -7.99 14.49
CA VAL A 236 15.09 -8.14 15.94
C VAL A 236 16.02 -9.33 16.17
N THR A 237 15.85 -10.39 15.39
CA THR A 237 16.69 -11.60 15.48
C THR A 237 18.01 -11.41 14.74
N TRP A 238 17.99 -10.78 13.56
CA TRP A 238 19.13 -10.69 12.65
C TRP A 238 19.26 -9.29 12.07
N LYS A 239 20.45 -8.68 12.14
CA LYS A 239 20.61 -7.29 11.66
C LYS A 239 20.33 -7.10 10.16
N SER A 240 20.49 -8.15 9.34
CA SER A 240 20.22 -8.07 7.90
C SER A 240 19.67 -9.40 7.38
N ILE A 241 18.61 -9.33 6.57
CA ILE A 241 17.83 -10.50 6.10
C ILE A 241 17.53 -10.42 4.61
N TRP A 242 17.66 -11.54 3.91
CA TRP A 242 17.24 -11.68 2.52
C TRP A 242 15.71 -11.78 2.40
N LEU A 243 15.18 -11.09 1.40
CA LEU A 243 13.81 -11.22 0.92
C LEU A 243 13.77 -11.89 -0.45
N GLY A 244 12.58 -12.29 -0.90
CA GLY A 244 12.38 -12.96 -2.20
C GLY A 244 12.41 -12.02 -3.41
N LEU A 245 12.65 -10.72 -3.22
CA LEU A 245 12.63 -9.74 -4.32
C LEU A 245 13.96 -9.75 -5.04
N TYR A 246 13.90 -9.85 -6.37
CA TYR A 246 15.08 -9.82 -7.23
C TYR A 246 14.79 -9.06 -8.53
N SER A 247 15.86 -8.55 -9.13
CA SER A 247 15.79 -7.88 -10.42
C SER A 247 15.84 -8.89 -11.57
N VAL A 248 14.97 -8.70 -12.57
CA VAL A 248 14.96 -9.48 -13.81
C VAL A 248 15.80 -8.82 -14.91
N ASP A 249 15.67 -7.51 -15.10
CA ASP A 249 16.27 -6.77 -16.22
C ASP A 249 17.27 -5.70 -15.75
N SER A 250 18.32 -6.13 -15.05
CA SER A 250 19.39 -5.24 -14.56
C SER A 250 18.89 -3.98 -13.83
N GLY A 251 17.85 -4.13 -13.01
CA GLY A 251 17.27 -3.08 -12.18
C GLY A 251 15.96 -2.47 -12.68
N ASN A 252 15.56 -2.75 -13.92
CA ASN A 252 14.38 -2.13 -14.52
C ASN A 252 13.05 -2.78 -14.11
N THR A 253 13.09 -4.04 -13.65
CA THR A 253 11.88 -4.79 -13.26
C THR A 253 12.22 -5.71 -12.10
N TRP A 254 11.32 -5.73 -11.11
CA TRP A 254 11.47 -6.46 -9.85
C TRP A 254 10.36 -7.51 -9.70
N GLN A 255 10.71 -8.70 -9.21
CA GLN A 255 9.77 -9.82 -9.04
C GLN A 255 10.04 -10.59 -7.75
N TRP A 256 8.99 -11.18 -7.18
CA TRP A 256 9.07 -12.07 -6.03
C TRP A 256 9.31 -13.52 -6.47
N THR A 257 10.13 -14.28 -5.71
CA THR A 257 10.42 -15.70 -6.01
C THR A 257 9.24 -16.65 -5.85
N ASP A 258 8.23 -16.26 -5.08
CA ASP A 258 7.00 -17.02 -4.89
C ASP A 258 5.98 -16.82 -6.02
N GLY A 259 6.28 -15.96 -6.99
CA GLY A 259 5.41 -15.64 -8.12
C GLY A 259 4.28 -14.66 -7.81
N SER A 260 4.22 -14.13 -6.59
CA SER A 260 3.31 -13.04 -6.24
C SER A 260 3.68 -11.74 -6.98
N ARG A 261 2.74 -10.81 -7.08
CA ARG A 261 2.94 -9.53 -7.78
C ARG A 261 3.83 -8.62 -6.94
N PHE A 262 4.68 -7.84 -7.59
CA PHE A 262 5.40 -6.75 -6.94
C PHE A 262 4.48 -5.52 -6.90
N ASP A 263 3.66 -5.43 -5.85
CA ASP A 263 2.58 -4.46 -5.68
C ASP A 263 2.80 -3.49 -4.51
N TYR A 264 3.90 -3.65 -3.78
CA TYR A 264 4.24 -2.82 -2.62
C TYR A 264 5.69 -2.34 -2.72
N ILE A 265 5.88 -1.01 -2.67
CA ILE A 265 7.18 -0.36 -2.82
C ILE A 265 7.64 0.18 -1.47
N ALA A 266 8.82 -0.27 -1.01
CA ALA A 266 9.39 0.20 0.25
C ALA A 266 10.91 0.40 0.21
N TRP A 267 11.51 0.90 -0.90
CA TRP A 267 12.96 1.11 -0.98
C TRP A 267 13.50 2.06 0.09
N TYR A 268 14.64 1.69 0.69
CA TYR A 268 15.44 2.52 1.58
C TYR A 268 16.29 3.49 0.77
N GLN A 269 16.19 4.79 1.09
CA GLN A 269 16.99 5.93 0.57
C GLN A 269 17.53 5.84 -0.87
N ASN A 270 17.16 6.82 -1.69
CA ASN A 270 17.40 6.89 -3.13
C ASN A 270 16.46 5.97 -3.93
N GLN A 271 15.67 6.60 -4.81
CA GLN A 271 14.92 5.91 -5.84
C GLN A 271 15.24 6.51 -7.21
N PRO A 272 15.54 5.67 -8.22
CA PRO A 272 15.54 4.19 -8.21
C PRO A 272 16.64 3.58 -7.30
N PRO A 273 16.48 2.32 -6.86
CA PRO A 273 17.48 1.66 -6.01
C PRO A 273 18.82 1.56 -6.74
N GLN A 274 19.92 1.55 -5.98
CA GLN A 274 21.25 1.36 -6.55
C GLN A 274 21.35 0.01 -7.28
N ILE A 275 21.79 0.05 -8.54
CA ILE A 275 21.98 -1.13 -9.38
C ILE A 275 23.47 -1.47 -9.49
N TYR A 276 23.79 -2.72 -9.18
CA TYR A 276 25.15 -3.27 -9.27
C TYR A 276 25.32 -4.09 -10.56
N SER A 277 26.57 -4.31 -10.96
CA SER A 277 26.89 -5.24 -12.04
C SER A 277 26.51 -6.67 -11.65
N GLY A 278 25.78 -7.35 -12.53
CA GLY A 278 25.27 -8.70 -12.29
C GLY A 278 23.85 -8.72 -11.73
N GLN A 279 23.51 -9.78 -10.99
CA GLN A 279 22.17 -9.98 -10.45
C GLN A 279 22.00 -9.19 -9.14
N ASN A 280 20.87 -8.47 -9.04
CA ASN A 280 20.52 -7.64 -7.89
C ASN A 280 19.38 -8.30 -7.10
N CYS A 281 19.56 -8.40 -5.79
CA CYS A 281 18.65 -9.04 -4.85
C CYS A 281 18.42 -8.12 -3.66
N VAL A 282 17.31 -8.32 -2.95
CA VAL A 282 16.87 -7.35 -1.93
C VAL A 282 16.96 -7.90 -0.52
N LEU A 283 17.51 -7.08 0.36
CA LEU A 283 17.55 -7.33 1.80
C LEU A 283 16.87 -6.20 2.59
N LEU A 284 16.54 -6.50 3.85
CA LEU A 284 16.22 -5.51 4.88
C LEU A 284 17.36 -5.45 5.89
N GLU A 285 17.64 -4.27 6.44
CA GLU A 285 18.70 -4.06 7.45
C GLU A 285 18.26 -3.13 8.59
N SER A 286 18.63 -3.51 9.83
CA SER A 286 18.21 -2.85 11.08
C SER A 286 18.82 -1.46 11.32
N SER A 287 19.85 -1.07 10.58
CA SER A 287 20.56 0.22 10.74
C SER A 287 19.75 1.42 10.22
N THR A 288 18.62 1.15 9.57
CA THR A 288 17.82 2.13 8.86
C THR A 288 16.61 2.51 9.71
N VAL A 289 16.44 3.81 9.98
CA VAL A 289 15.33 4.39 10.78
C VAL A 289 13.96 4.03 10.18
N THR A 290 13.94 3.62 8.91
CA THR A 290 12.83 2.97 8.21
C THR A 290 13.42 1.76 7.49
N SER A 291 13.12 0.54 7.95
CA SER A 291 13.64 -0.70 7.37
C SER A 291 13.03 -0.98 6.01
N GLY A 292 13.52 -0.26 5.01
CA GLY A 292 13.15 -0.39 3.61
C GLY A 292 14.08 -1.32 2.83
N TYR A 293 13.67 -1.65 1.61
CA TYR A 293 14.39 -2.51 0.67
C TYR A 293 15.73 -1.91 0.28
N GLN A 294 16.77 -2.73 0.32
CA GLN A 294 18.08 -2.40 -0.20
C GLN A 294 18.49 -3.39 -1.28
N SER A 295 18.70 -2.89 -2.49
CA SER A 295 19.31 -3.65 -3.58
C SER A 295 20.77 -3.93 -3.25
N ASN A 296 21.19 -5.19 -3.41
CA ASN A 296 22.56 -5.66 -3.18
C ASN A 296 22.92 -6.78 -4.18
N PRO A 297 24.22 -7.02 -4.43
CA PRO A 297 24.64 -8.19 -5.21
C PRO A 297 24.15 -9.50 -4.58
N CYS A 298 23.50 -10.36 -5.38
CA CYS A 298 22.96 -11.64 -4.91
C CYS A 298 24.02 -12.62 -4.36
N SER A 299 25.31 -12.35 -4.65
CA SER A 299 26.45 -13.13 -4.17
C SER A 299 26.79 -12.88 -2.69
N TYR A 300 26.31 -11.79 -2.10
CA TYR A 300 26.51 -11.50 -0.68
C TYR A 300 25.76 -12.48 0.20
N ILE A 301 26.22 -12.66 1.44
CA ILE A 301 25.68 -13.67 2.36
C ILE A 301 24.91 -13.01 3.51
N TRP A 302 23.64 -13.37 3.66
CA TRP A 302 22.74 -12.88 4.72
C TRP A 302 21.78 -13.97 5.18
N TYR A 303 20.98 -13.69 6.21
CA TYR A 303 20.03 -14.64 6.76
C TYR A 303 18.75 -14.72 5.91
N PRO A 304 18.23 -15.90 5.56
CA PRO A 304 16.95 -16.00 4.87
C PRO A 304 15.77 -15.82 5.85
N ILE A 305 14.73 -15.14 5.40
CA ILE A 305 13.38 -15.26 5.97
C ILE A 305 12.49 -15.94 4.93
N CYS A 306 11.82 -17.00 5.35
CA CYS A 306 10.95 -17.79 4.50
C CYS A 306 9.47 -17.49 4.78
N LYS A 307 8.63 -17.56 3.75
CA LYS A 307 7.17 -17.41 3.82
C LYS A 307 6.48 -18.57 3.08
N LYS A 308 5.39 -19.07 3.65
CA LYS A 308 4.48 -20.03 2.98
C LYS A 308 3.04 -19.81 3.40
N PRO A 309 2.05 -20.14 2.55
CA PRO A 309 0.64 -20.06 2.93
C PRO A 309 0.32 -20.94 4.14
N PHE A 310 -0.61 -20.50 4.98
CA PHE A 310 -1.17 -21.33 6.04
C PHE A 310 -2.22 -22.29 5.46
N TYR A 311 -1.93 -23.59 5.51
CA TYR A 311 -2.87 -24.65 5.19
C TYR A 311 -3.36 -25.26 6.50
N GLY A 312 -4.52 -24.81 6.97
CA GLY A 312 -5.14 -25.29 8.22
C GLY A 312 -5.57 -26.74 8.16
#